data_AF-A0A812U4K0-F1
#
_entry.id   AF-A0A812U4K0-F1
#
_cell.length_a   1.000
_cell.length_b   1.000
_cell.length_c   1.000
_cell.angle_alpha   90.00
_cell.angle_beta   90.00
_cell.angle_gamma   90.00
#
_symmetry.space_group_name_H-M   'P 1'
#
loop_
_entity.id
_entity.type
_entity.pdbx_description
1 polymer ?
#
loop_
_entity_poly.entity_id
_entity_poly.type
_entity_poly.pdbx_seq_one_letter_code
_entity_poly.pdbx_strand_id
1 'polypeptide(L)'
;ASAWLRALSIFQKAMEVLPPTSRLCTPVAAAAARASSWAIALATLDLMRRASIDLQHASASALVACAQAQHREAARSLFRGLGRDGGGRAHGVLGIQQGGEAQWFRELLLRPKAPGG
;
A
#
# COMPACT_ATOMS: atom_id res chain seq x y z
N ALA A 1 19.76 12.96 -5.47
CA ALA A 1 18.53 12.53 -6.15
C ALA A 1 18.26 11.07 -5.80
N SER A 2 17.12 10.81 -5.17
CA SER A 2 16.80 9.56 -4.47
C SER A 2 16.76 8.36 -5.42
N ALA A 3 17.45 7.27 -5.06
CA ALA A 3 17.49 6.00 -5.82
C ALA A 3 16.10 5.46 -6.22
N TRP A 4 15.08 5.85 -5.46
CA TRP A 4 13.66 5.71 -5.76
C TRP A 4 13.24 6.16 -7.16
N LEU A 5 13.64 7.35 -7.62
CA LEU A 5 13.22 7.87 -8.94
C LEU A 5 13.78 7.01 -10.09
N ARG A 6 15.00 6.49 -9.92
CA ARG A 6 15.58 5.51 -10.86
C ARG A 6 14.81 4.20 -10.84
N ALA A 7 14.50 3.67 -9.65
CA ALA A 7 13.72 2.44 -9.52
C ALA A 7 12.34 2.57 -10.17
N LEU A 8 11.69 3.73 -10.02
CA LEU A 8 10.40 4.00 -10.65
C LEU A 8 10.49 4.02 -12.19
N SER A 9 11.51 4.70 -12.73
CA SER A 9 11.71 4.75 -14.19
C SER A 9 12.01 3.36 -14.77
N ILE A 10 12.80 2.55 -14.08
CA ILE A 10 13.06 1.15 -14.48
C ILE A 10 11.77 0.33 -14.42
N PHE A 11 10.97 0.50 -13.36
CA PHE A 11 9.69 -0.20 -13.24
C PHE A 11 8.71 0.19 -14.34
N GLN A 12 8.59 1.48 -14.66
CA GLN A 12 7.73 1.95 -15.76
C GLN A 12 8.14 1.32 -17.09
N LYS A 13 9.44 1.32 -17.40
CA LYS A 13 9.96 0.65 -18.61
C LYS A 13 9.72 -0.85 -18.58
N ALA A 14 9.91 -1.50 -17.43
CA ALA A 14 9.64 -2.92 -17.29
C ALA A 14 8.15 -3.24 -17.54
N MET A 15 7.24 -2.39 -17.07
CA MET A 15 5.79 -2.53 -17.26
C MET A 15 5.33 -2.34 -18.72
N GLU A 16 6.14 -1.71 -19.58
CA GLU A 16 5.85 -1.61 -21.02
C GLU A 16 6.07 -2.94 -21.75
N VAL A 17 6.94 -3.81 -21.21
CA VAL A 17 7.37 -5.05 -21.88
C VAL A 17 6.95 -6.31 -21.11
N LEU A 18 6.80 -6.19 -19.79
CA LEU A 18 6.48 -7.30 -18.89
C LEU A 18 5.11 -7.09 -18.26
N PRO A 19 4.31 -8.17 -18.14
CA PRO A 19 3.06 -8.10 -17.40
C PRO A 19 3.34 -7.76 -15.93
N PRO A 20 2.42 -7.06 -15.25
CA PRO A 20 2.52 -6.81 -13.82
C PRO A 20 2.60 -8.16 -13.09
N THR A 21 3.56 -8.28 -12.19
CA THR A 21 3.70 -9.46 -11.31
C THR A 21 3.89 -9.00 -9.87
N SER A 22 3.61 -9.88 -8.90
CA SER A 22 3.84 -9.58 -7.48
C SER A 22 5.30 -9.21 -7.21
N ARG A 23 6.25 -9.87 -7.89
CA ARG A 23 7.70 -9.60 -7.76
C ARG A 23 8.09 -8.20 -8.24
N LEU A 24 7.40 -7.66 -9.24
CA LEU A 24 7.65 -6.30 -9.75
C LEU A 24 6.92 -5.25 -8.90
N CYS A 25 5.66 -5.48 -8.54
CA CYS A 25 4.82 -4.47 -7.91
C CYS A 25 5.07 -4.34 -6.39
N THR A 26 5.34 -5.44 -5.68
CA THR A 26 5.59 -5.43 -4.22
C THR A 26 6.74 -4.50 -3.81
N PRO A 27 7.94 -4.56 -4.42
CA PRO A 27 9.04 -3.66 -4.06
C PRO A 27 8.73 -2.19 -4.38
N VAL A 28 7.93 -1.92 -5.42
CA VAL A 28 7.50 -0.55 -5.74
C VAL A 28 6.53 -0.01 -4.70
N ALA A 29 5.55 -0.81 -4.28
CA ALA A 29 4.63 -0.43 -3.21
C ALA A 29 5.38 -0.16 -1.89
N ALA A 30 6.36 -1.02 -1.55
CA ALA A 30 7.20 -0.84 -0.36
C ALA A 30 8.08 0.42 -0.46
N ALA A 31 8.66 0.69 -1.63
CA ALA A 31 9.46 1.90 -1.86
C ALA A 31 8.58 3.17 -1.80
N ALA A 32 7.38 3.12 -2.37
CA ALA A 32 6.41 4.20 -2.29
C ALA A 32 5.99 4.47 -0.84
N ALA A 33 5.82 3.42 -0.03
CA ALA A 33 5.57 3.56 1.41
C ALA A 33 6.71 4.26 2.13
N ARG A 34 7.97 3.88 1.86
CA ARG A 34 9.16 4.52 2.47
C ARG A 34 9.35 5.96 2.02
N ALA A 35 8.91 6.30 0.82
CA ALA A 35 8.95 7.66 0.28
C ALA A 35 7.69 8.48 0.65
N SER A 36 6.78 7.94 1.46
CA SER A 36 5.47 8.53 1.78
C SER A 36 4.68 8.95 0.52
N SER A 37 4.91 8.26 -0.60
CA SER A 37 4.28 8.55 -1.88
C SER A 37 2.99 7.75 -2.04
N TRP A 38 1.93 8.22 -1.40
CA TRP A 38 0.63 7.56 -1.37
C TRP A 38 0.06 7.32 -2.78
N ALA A 39 0.20 8.29 -3.70
CA ALA A 39 -0.35 8.19 -5.06
C ALA A 39 0.21 6.99 -5.82
N ILE A 40 1.53 6.74 -5.71
CA ILE A 40 2.18 5.62 -6.39
C ILE A 40 1.86 4.30 -5.70
N ALA A 41 1.77 4.29 -4.37
CA ALA A 41 1.36 3.09 -3.65
C ALA A 41 -0.07 2.67 -4.03
N LEU A 42 -1.01 3.62 -4.14
CA LEU A 42 -2.37 3.36 -4.60
C LEU A 42 -2.43 2.90 -6.06
N ALA A 43 -1.70 3.57 -6.96
CA ALA A 43 -1.64 3.17 -8.37
C ALA A 43 -1.09 1.75 -8.55
N THR A 44 -0.07 1.39 -7.77
CA THR A 44 0.51 0.04 -7.77
C THR A 44 -0.50 -1.00 -7.27
N LEU A 45 -1.28 -0.65 -6.26
CA LEU A 45 -2.31 -1.53 -5.70
C LEU A 45 -3.49 -1.72 -6.65
N ASP A 46 -3.93 -0.65 -7.33
CA ASP A 46 -4.95 -0.72 -8.39
C ASP A 46 -4.49 -1.58 -9.57
N LEU A 47 -3.23 -1.41 -9.99
CA LEU A 47 -2.61 -2.24 -11.03
C LEU A 47 -2.62 -3.73 -10.64
N MET A 48 -2.20 -4.05 -9.41
CA MET A 48 -2.22 -5.43 -8.92
C MET A 48 -3.64 -6.00 -8.82
N ARG A 49 -4.63 -5.19 -8.42
CA ARG A 49 -6.04 -5.60 -8.37
C ARG A 49 -6.58 -5.92 -9.76
N ARG A 50 -6.33 -5.05 -10.75
CA ARG A 50 -6.75 -5.28 -12.15
C ARG A 50 -6.12 -6.52 -12.74
N ALA A 51 -4.87 -6.78 -12.38
CA ALA A 51 -4.14 -7.97 -12.79
C ALA A 51 -4.45 -9.23 -11.95
N SER A 52 -5.39 -9.15 -10.99
CA SER A 52 -5.72 -10.25 -10.06
C SER A 52 -4.50 -10.84 -9.33
N ILE A 53 -3.54 -9.98 -9.01
CA ILE A 53 -2.30 -10.34 -8.30
C ILE A 53 -2.54 -10.22 -6.80
N ASP A 54 -1.93 -11.13 -6.03
CA ASP A 54 -2.02 -11.11 -4.58
C ASP A 54 -1.60 -9.75 -3.98
N LEU A 55 -2.53 -9.12 -3.26
CA LEU A 55 -2.39 -7.78 -2.70
C LEU A 55 -1.81 -7.76 -1.28
N GLN A 56 -1.46 -8.91 -0.68
CA GLN A 56 -1.17 -8.98 0.75
C GLN A 56 -0.07 -8.02 1.18
N HIS A 57 1.07 -8.05 0.49
CA HIS A 57 2.23 -7.23 0.84
C HIS A 57 2.09 -5.77 0.37
N ALA A 58 1.42 -5.56 -0.77
CA ALA A 58 1.23 -4.23 -1.34
C ALA A 58 0.19 -3.39 -0.58
N SER A 59 -0.85 -4.03 -0.03
CA SER A 59 -1.92 -3.37 0.72
C SER A 59 -1.44 -2.77 2.03
N ALA A 60 -0.65 -3.50 2.82
CA ALA A 60 0.01 -2.96 4.01
C ALA A 60 0.91 -1.76 3.65
N SER A 61 1.71 -1.89 2.60
CA SER A 61 2.60 -0.82 2.13
C SER A 61 1.83 0.44 1.73
N ALA A 62 0.72 0.31 1.01
CA ALA A 62 -0.11 1.45 0.63
C ALA A 62 -0.81 2.11 1.82
N LEU A 63 -1.25 1.34 2.82
CA LEU A 63 -1.80 1.89 4.06
C LEU A 63 -0.76 2.74 4.80
N VAL A 64 0.48 2.23 4.92
CA VAL A 64 1.60 2.96 5.53
C VAL A 64 1.89 4.24 4.74
N ALA A 65 1.96 4.17 3.41
CA ALA A 65 2.20 5.32 2.55
C ALA A 65 1.13 6.41 2.77
N CYS A 66 -0.15 6.03 2.77
CA CYS A 66 -1.26 6.95 2.96
C CYS A 66 -1.27 7.57 4.36
N ALA A 67 -0.96 6.78 5.38
CA ALA A 67 -0.96 7.26 6.77
C ALA A 67 0.24 8.20 7.04
N GLN A 68 1.42 7.92 6.49
CA GLN A 68 2.57 8.83 6.54
C GLN A 68 2.29 10.15 5.81
N ALA A 69 1.67 10.08 4.63
CA ALA A 69 1.34 11.25 3.83
C ALA A 69 0.13 12.06 4.37
N GLN A 70 -0.39 11.73 5.56
CA GLN A 70 -1.57 12.36 6.17
C GLN A 70 -2.86 12.22 5.35
N HIS A 71 -2.89 11.33 4.34
CA HIS A 71 -4.08 11.02 3.56
C HIS A 71 -4.96 9.98 4.26
N ARG A 72 -5.46 10.34 5.45
CA ARG A 72 -6.23 9.47 6.34
C ARG A 72 -7.51 8.93 5.71
N GLU A 73 -8.18 9.72 4.88
CA GLU A 73 -9.41 9.31 4.21
C GLU A 73 -9.15 8.24 3.15
N ALA A 74 -8.09 8.40 2.36
CA ALA A 74 -7.66 7.39 1.40
C ALA A 74 -7.25 6.09 2.11
N ALA A 75 -6.49 6.20 3.22
CA ALA A 75 -6.12 5.04 4.04
C ALA A 75 -7.35 4.31 4.60
N ARG A 76 -8.34 5.05 5.12
CA ARG A 76 -9.60 4.47 5.63
C ARG A 76 -10.43 3.83 4.52
N SER A 77 -10.53 4.48 3.36
CA SER A 77 -11.26 3.94 2.21
C SER A 77 -10.63 2.64 1.73
N LEU A 78 -9.29 2.61 1.64
CA LEU A 78 -8.54 1.42 1.28
C LEU A 78 -8.75 0.30 2.31
N PHE A 79 -8.63 0.60 3.60
CA PHE A 79 -8.84 -0.37 4.69
C PHE A 79 -10.26 -0.97 4.66
N ARG A 80 -11.28 -0.13 4.47
CA ARG A 80 -12.67 -0.61 4.31
C ARG A 80 -12.87 -1.43 3.04
N GLY A 81 -12.23 -1.03 1.94
CA GLY A 81 -12.25 -1.75 0.68
C GLY A 81 -11.65 -3.15 0.81
N LEU A 82 -10.50 -3.28 1.48
CA LEU A 82 -9.84 -4.57 1.72
C LEU A 82 -10.70 -5.52 2.57
N GLY A 83 -11.42 -4.99 3.57
CA GLY A 83 -12.34 -5.80 4.39
C GLY A 83 -13.60 -6.26 3.65
N ARG A 84 -13.97 -5.60 2.54
CA ARG A 84 -15.19 -5.88 1.78
C ARG A 84 -14.95 -6.76 0.54
N ASP A 85 -13.71 -6.75 0.02
CA ASP A 85 -13.25 -7.55 -1.13
C ASP A 85 -12.80 -8.98 -0.75
N GLY A 86 -13.07 -9.42 0.49
CA GLY A 86 -12.65 -10.71 1.07
C GLY A 86 -13.22 -11.99 0.42
N GLY A 87 -13.56 -11.96 -0.87
CA GLY A 87 -14.11 -13.08 -1.63
C GLY A 87 -13.10 -13.94 -2.40
N GLY A 88 -11.79 -13.65 -2.34
CA GLY A 88 -10.79 -14.38 -3.14
C GLY A 88 -9.53 -14.74 -2.38
N ARG A 89 -9.57 -15.82 -1.58
CA ARG A 89 -8.40 -16.51 -1.02
C ARG A 89 -7.35 -15.66 -0.27
N ALA A 90 -7.77 -14.56 0.38
CA ALA A 90 -6.99 -13.93 1.43
C ALA A 90 -7.15 -14.68 2.77
N HIS A 91 -6.91 -15.99 2.79
CA HIS A 91 -6.74 -16.72 4.04
C HIS A 91 -5.35 -16.37 4.57
N GLY A 92 -5.23 -15.31 5.40
CA GLY A 92 -4.00 -15.07 6.16
C GLY A 92 -3.72 -13.64 6.60
N VAL A 93 -3.96 -12.62 5.77
CA VAL A 93 -3.47 -11.24 6.08
C VAL A 93 -4.50 -10.31 6.70
N LEU A 94 -5.77 -10.72 6.74
CA LEU A 94 -6.75 -10.10 7.63
C LEU A 94 -7.34 -11.21 8.48
N GLY A 95 -6.47 -11.87 9.26
CA GLY A 95 -6.86 -12.36 10.57
C GLY A 95 -7.30 -11.16 11.41
N ILE A 96 -8.46 -10.59 11.09
CA ILE A 96 -9.21 -9.70 11.98
C ILE A 96 -9.76 -10.59 13.08
N GLN A 97 -8.86 -11.16 13.87
CA GLN A 97 -9.15 -11.40 15.26
C GLN A 97 -9.23 -10.00 15.84
N GLN A 98 -10.46 -9.53 16.08
CA GLN A 98 -10.76 -8.22 16.65
C GLN A 98 -9.78 -7.95 17.82
N GLY A 99 -8.79 -7.07 17.63
CA GLY A 99 -7.80 -6.82 18.67
C GLY A 99 -6.53 -6.12 18.19
N GLY A 100 -5.65 -6.80 17.47
CA GLY A 100 -4.25 -6.37 17.31
C GLY A 100 -3.94 -5.42 16.16
N GLU A 101 -4.35 -5.74 14.93
CA GLU A 101 -3.88 -4.97 13.75
C GLU A 101 -4.67 -3.69 13.46
N ALA A 102 -5.95 -3.64 13.85
CA ALA A 102 -6.68 -2.39 13.85
C ALA A 102 -6.09 -1.38 14.86
N GLN A 103 -5.37 -1.86 15.88
CA GLN A 103 -4.80 -1.01 16.92
C GLN A 103 -3.61 -0.21 16.39
N TRP A 104 -2.66 -0.81 15.67
CA TRP A 104 -1.56 -0.05 15.06
C TRP A 104 -2.06 0.95 14.01
N PHE A 105 -3.10 0.58 13.23
CA PHE A 105 -3.71 1.50 12.26
C PHE A 105 -4.48 2.64 12.93
N ARG A 106 -5.19 2.33 14.04
CA ARG A 106 -5.80 3.35 14.90
C ARG A 106 -4.73 4.25 15.51
N GLU A 107 -3.63 3.72 16.02
CA GLU A 107 -2.54 4.53 16.56
C GLU A 107 -1.86 5.38 15.48
N LEU A 108 -1.68 4.89 14.26
CA LEU A 108 -1.17 5.69 13.13
C LEU A 108 -2.14 6.82 12.73
N LEU A 109 -3.45 6.55 12.73
CA LEU A 109 -4.47 7.55 12.39
C LEU A 109 -4.83 8.49 13.55
N LEU A 110 -4.65 8.07 14.80
CA LEU A 110 -4.98 8.84 16.00
C LEU A 110 -3.76 9.54 16.60
N ARG A 111 -2.54 9.22 16.14
CA ARG A 111 -1.35 9.96 16.56
C ARG A 111 -1.58 11.44 16.25
N PRO A 112 -1.60 12.32 17.28
CA PRO A 112 -1.63 13.75 17.05
C PRO A 112 -0.38 14.10 16.25
N LYS A 113 -0.55 14.98 15.26
CA LYS A 113 0.56 15.58 14.52
C LYS A 113 1.55 16.07 15.57
N ALA A 114 2.73 15.47 15.64
CA ALA A 114 3.78 16.03 16.47
C ALA A 114 3.93 17.49 16.03
N PRO A 115 3.84 18.47 16.94
CA PRO A 115 4.10 19.85 16.58
C PRO A 115 5.55 19.90 16.11
N GLY A 116 5.74 19.95 14.79
CA GLY A 116 7.03 20.20 14.19
C GLY A 116 7.42 21.62 14.54
N GLY A 117 8.41 21.75 15.42
CA GLY A 117 9.23 22.95 15.58
C GLY A 117 10.27 23.04 14.48
#